data_AF-A0A453PVG7-F1
#
_entry.id   AF-A0A453PVG7-F1
#
_cell.length_a   1.000
_cell.length_b   1.000
_cell.length_c   1.000
_cell.angle_alpha   90.00
_cell.angle_beta   90.00
_cell.angle_gamma   90.00
#
_symmetry.space_group_name_H-M   'P 1'
#
loop_
_entity.id
_entity.type
_entity.pdbx_description
1 polymer ?
#
loop_
_entity_poly.entity_id
_entity_poly.type
_entity_poly.pdbx_seq_one_letter_code
_entity_poly.pdbx_strand_id
1 'polypeptide(L)'
;RFKNILKPIANACIREEQKEYVDFEPYYTHIVCHECCHGIGPHSITLPGGKKSTVRMELQECHSALEEAKADIVGLWALNFLINKGLLPKSLSKSMYVSFLAGCFRSIRFGLEEAHGKGQALQFNWLYDKGAFILHSDGKFSIDFTKVEEAVESLGREIMTIQAKGDKPAAQSLLQSRATLTQPLRVALEKIEHMQVPVDIAPIFGTASKLLANN
;
A
#
# COMPACT_ATOMS: atom_id res chain seq x y z
N ARG A 1 -8.60 -2.04 14.11
CA ARG A 1 -8.37 -2.09 12.65
C ARG A 1 -8.16 -3.53 12.14
N PHE A 2 -7.11 -4.24 12.54
CA PHE A 2 -6.83 -5.60 12.04
C PHE A 2 -8.00 -6.60 12.23
N LYS A 3 -8.46 -6.80 13.49
CA LYS A 3 -9.52 -7.77 13.81
C LYS A 3 -10.87 -7.48 13.14
N ASN A 4 -11.31 -6.22 13.19
CA ASN A 4 -12.68 -5.84 12.81
C ASN A 4 -12.83 -5.42 11.35
N ILE A 5 -11.72 -5.24 10.62
CA ILE A 5 -11.73 -4.69 9.25
C ILE A 5 -10.87 -5.56 8.33
N LEU A 6 -9.57 -5.68 8.61
CA LEU A 6 -8.65 -6.39 7.73
C LEU A 6 -8.99 -7.90 7.63
N LYS A 7 -9.24 -8.58 8.76
CA LYS A 7 -9.63 -9.99 8.75
C LYS A 7 -10.93 -10.26 7.98
N PRO A 8 -12.04 -9.52 8.20
CA PRO A 8 -13.24 -9.64 7.37
C PRO A 8 -12.99 -9.41 5.87
N ILE A 9 -12.19 -8.40 5.51
CA ILE A 9 -11.78 -8.16 4.11
C ILE A 9 -11.04 -9.37 3.56
N ALA A 10 -10.08 -9.91 4.30
CA ALA A 10 -9.33 -11.08 3.88
C ALA A 10 -10.23 -12.30 3.67
N ASN A 11 -11.21 -12.52 4.53
CA ASN A 11 -12.18 -13.61 4.40
C ASN A 11 -13.01 -13.51 3.12
N ALA A 12 -13.36 -12.28 2.73
CA ALA A 12 -14.16 -11.97 1.54
C ALA A 12 -13.34 -12.09 0.24
N CYS A 13 -12.12 -11.56 0.27
CA CYS A 13 -11.36 -11.25 -0.94
C CYS A 13 -10.16 -12.16 -1.17
N ILE A 14 -9.61 -12.84 -0.17
CA ILE A 14 -8.39 -13.65 -0.32
C ILE A 14 -8.76 -15.12 -0.51
N ARG A 15 -8.06 -15.79 -1.44
CA ARG A 15 -8.21 -17.22 -1.70
C ARG A 15 -7.88 -18.07 -0.47
N GLU A 16 -8.63 -19.17 -0.32
CA GLU A 16 -8.59 -20.00 0.89
C GLU A 16 -7.17 -20.48 1.22
N GLU A 17 -6.43 -20.93 0.20
CA GLU A 17 -5.06 -21.42 0.33
C GLU A 17 -4.03 -20.36 0.76
N GLN A 18 -4.39 -19.07 0.76
CA GLN A 18 -3.52 -17.99 1.21
C GLN A 18 -4.07 -17.23 2.42
N LYS A 19 -5.30 -17.50 2.86
CA LYS A 19 -5.91 -16.77 3.99
C LYS A 19 -5.10 -16.88 5.28
N GLU A 20 -4.46 -18.02 5.52
CA GLU A 20 -3.62 -18.23 6.71
C GLU A 20 -2.42 -17.28 6.77
N TYR A 21 -1.98 -16.74 5.62
CA TYR A 21 -0.89 -15.77 5.56
C TYR A 21 -1.34 -14.35 5.95
N VAL A 22 -2.64 -14.10 6.17
CA VAL A 22 -3.11 -12.80 6.68
C VAL A 22 -2.99 -12.77 8.20
N ASP A 23 -1.93 -12.15 8.67
CA ASP A 23 -1.61 -12.06 10.10
C ASP A 23 -1.27 -10.63 10.56
N PHE A 24 -1.41 -10.39 11.87
CA PHE A 24 -1.24 -9.08 12.50
C PHE A 24 0.22 -8.64 12.46
N GLU A 25 1.15 -9.54 12.76
CA GLU A 25 2.58 -9.25 12.77
C GLU A 25 3.07 -8.69 11.42
N PRO A 26 2.93 -9.38 10.27
CA PRO A 26 3.34 -8.84 8.96
C PRO A 26 2.60 -7.56 8.59
N TYR A 27 1.32 -7.43 8.94
CA TYR A 27 0.56 -6.19 8.70
C TYR A 27 1.13 -5.01 9.49
N TYR A 28 1.44 -5.22 10.77
CA TYR A 28 2.01 -4.19 11.63
C TYR A 28 3.45 -3.86 11.25
N THR A 29 4.27 -4.87 10.96
CA THR A 29 5.66 -4.69 10.53
C THR A 29 5.74 -3.93 9.21
N HIS A 30 4.79 -4.14 8.27
CA HIS A 30 4.69 -3.32 7.06
C HIS A 30 4.38 -1.85 7.37
N ILE A 31 3.45 -1.55 8.29
CA ILE A 31 3.19 -0.17 8.72
C ILE A 31 4.45 0.49 9.29
N VAL A 32 5.17 -0.20 10.17
CA VAL A 32 6.43 0.34 10.72
C VAL A 32 7.44 0.60 9.60
N CYS A 33 7.56 -0.34 8.67
CA CYS A 33 8.47 -0.22 7.54
C CYS A 33 8.07 0.91 6.58
N HIS A 34 6.77 1.12 6.36
CA HIS A 34 6.22 2.25 5.61
C HIS A 34 6.70 3.58 6.22
N GLU A 35 6.55 3.76 7.54
CA GLU A 35 7.01 4.98 8.23
C GLU A 35 8.53 5.17 8.11
N CYS A 36 9.32 4.08 8.19
CA CYS A 36 10.76 4.15 7.93
C CYS A 36 11.06 4.56 6.48
N CYS A 37 10.31 4.02 5.52
CA CYS A 37 10.51 4.24 4.09
C CYS A 37 10.10 5.64 3.64
N HIS A 38 9.27 6.36 4.39
CA HIS A 38 9.13 7.81 4.19
C HIS A 38 10.49 8.50 4.25
N GLY A 39 11.33 8.17 5.23
CA GLY A 39 12.68 8.74 5.37
C GLY A 39 13.72 8.23 4.36
N ILE A 40 13.36 7.32 3.44
CA ILE A 40 14.27 6.69 2.48
C ILE A 40 13.92 7.15 1.06
N GLY A 41 14.94 7.33 0.23
CA GLY A 41 14.80 7.74 -1.17
C GLY A 41 14.98 9.25 -1.40
N PRO A 42 14.68 9.74 -2.61
CA PRO A 42 14.90 11.13 -2.97
C PRO A 42 14.02 12.09 -2.16
N HIS A 43 14.63 13.14 -1.60
CA HIS A 43 13.94 14.21 -0.86
C HIS A 43 14.39 15.58 -1.35
N SER A 44 15.68 15.87 -1.13
CA SER A 44 16.38 16.97 -1.78
C SER A 44 16.95 16.48 -3.11
N ILE A 45 16.68 17.23 -4.18
CA ILE A 45 17.08 16.86 -5.54
C ILE A 45 17.82 18.02 -6.22
N THR A 46 18.58 17.70 -7.26
CA THR A 46 19.24 18.67 -8.12
C THR A 46 18.66 18.52 -9.52
N LEU A 47 18.01 19.58 -10.00
CA LEU A 47 17.41 19.62 -11.32
C LEU A 47 18.48 19.76 -12.42
N PRO A 48 18.14 19.47 -13.68
CA PRO A 48 18.96 19.85 -14.82
C PRO A 48 19.37 21.33 -14.72
N GLY A 49 20.66 21.63 -14.93
CA GLY A 49 21.21 22.98 -14.73
C GLY A 49 21.70 23.28 -13.30
N GLY A 50 21.67 22.30 -12.38
CA GLY A 50 22.30 22.41 -11.06
C GLY A 50 21.44 23.07 -9.98
N LYS A 51 20.21 23.49 -10.31
CA LYS A 51 19.28 24.10 -9.34
C LYS A 51 18.88 23.09 -8.27
N LYS A 52 19.07 23.44 -7.00
CA LYS A 52 18.60 22.66 -5.85
C LYS A 52 17.09 22.85 -5.67
N SER A 53 16.39 21.75 -5.38
CA SER A 53 14.95 21.74 -5.06
C SER A 53 14.61 20.55 -4.16
N THR A 54 13.31 20.31 -3.95
CA THR A 54 12.80 19.13 -3.25
C THR A 54 11.76 18.40 -4.10
N VAL A 55 11.63 17.09 -3.90
CA VAL A 55 10.62 16.27 -4.59
C VAL A 55 9.22 16.85 -4.40
N ARG A 56 8.89 17.27 -3.17
CA ARG A 56 7.59 17.90 -2.85
C ARG A 56 7.32 19.16 -3.67
N MET A 57 8.32 20.03 -3.82
CA MET A 57 8.17 21.26 -4.58
C MET A 57 7.96 20.99 -6.07
N GLU A 58 8.66 20.02 -6.64
CA GLU A 58 8.57 19.73 -8.07
C GLU A 58 7.31 18.93 -8.43
N LEU A 59 6.90 17.96 -7.60
CA LEU A 59 5.74 17.11 -7.89
C LEU A 59 4.38 17.74 -7.50
N GLN A 60 4.37 18.73 -6.60
CA GLN A 60 3.18 19.52 -6.24
C GLN A 60 1.98 18.62 -5.85
N GLU A 61 0.83 18.75 -6.52
CA GLU A 61 -0.38 17.96 -6.22
C GLU A 61 -0.23 16.45 -6.40
N CYS A 62 0.80 16.02 -7.13
CA CYS A 62 1.11 14.59 -7.29
C CYS A 62 1.93 14.04 -6.13
N HIS A 63 2.59 14.89 -5.35
CA HIS A 63 3.56 14.47 -4.34
C HIS A 63 2.96 13.49 -3.33
N SER A 64 1.87 13.85 -2.67
CA SER A 64 1.38 13.07 -1.53
C SER A 64 1.00 11.65 -1.95
N ALA A 65 0.22 11.48 -3.01
CA ALA A 65 -0.18 10.14 -3.48
C ALA A 65 1.02 9.29 -3.92
N LEU A 66 2.03 9.90 -4.54
CA LEU A 66 3.24 9.19 -4.98
C LEU A 66 4.15 8.84 -3.81
N GLU A 67 4.23 9.69 -2.79
CA GLU A 67 5.03 9.47 -1.59
C GLU A 67 4.44 8.38 -0.71
N GLU A 68 3.11 8.34 -0.55
CA GLU A 68 2.42 7.21 0.10
C GLU A 68 2.66 5.89 -0.65
N ALA A 69 2.51 5.92 -1.99
CA ALA A 69 2.79 4.74 -2.81
C ALA A 69 4.25 4.28 -2.72
N LYS A 70 5.20 5.22 -2.63
CA LYS A 70 6.62 4.94 -2.41
C LYS A 70 6.83 4.26 -1.05
N ALA A 71 6.32 4.86 0.02
CA ALA A 71 6.51 4.35 1.38
C ALA A 71 5.98 2.92 1.53
N ASP A 72 4.79 2.65 0.98
CA ASP A 72 4.20 1.31 0.99
C ASP A 72 5.02 0.28 0.20
N ILE A 73 5.34 0.58 -1.07
CA ILE A 73 5.97 -0.39 -1.97
C ILE A 73 7.45 -0.61 -1.64
N VAL A 74 8.17 0.45 -1.28
CA VAL A 74 9.55 0.36 -0.80
C VAL A 74 9.58 -0.28 0.58
N GLY A 75 8.53 -0.12 1.38
CA GLY A 75 8.34 -0.87 2.63
C GLY A 75 8.33 -2.39 2.39
N LEU A 76 7.58 -2.88 1.40
CA LEU A 76 7.61 -4.30 1.02
C LEU A 76 8.98 -4.75 0.52
N TRP A 77 9.64 -3.94 -0.30
CA TRP A 77 10.99 -4.23 -0.78
C TRP A 77 11.99 -4.34 0.38
N ALA A 78 11.94 -3.39 1.32
CA ALA A 78 12.82 -3.34 2.48
C ALA A 78 12.58 -4.51 3.43
N LEU A 79 11.32 -4.91 3.66
CA LEU A 79 11.00 -6.12 4.42
C LEU A 79 11.62 -7.36 3.78
N ASN A 80 11.44 -7.55 2.46
CA ASN A 80 12.05 -8.67 1.74
C ASN A 80 13.58 -8.65 1.86
N PHE A 81 14.19 -7.47 1.71
CA PHE A 81 15.64 -7.29 1.90
C PHE A 81 16.09 -7.71 3.30
N LEU A 82 15.41 -7.26 4.35
CA LEU A 82 15.75 -7.59 5.75
C LEU A 82 15.56 -9.09 6.06
N ILE A 83 14.52 -9.72 5.51
CA ILE A 83 14.31 -11.17 5.62
C ILE A 83 15.45 -11.93 4.93
N ASN A 84 15.84 -11.52 3.72
CA ASN A 84 16.94 -12.14 2.97
C ASN A 84 18.31 -11.95 3.63
N LYS A 85 18.47 -10.90 4.44
CA LYS A 85 19.65 -10.69 5.30
C LYS A 85 19.60 -11.45 6.62
N GLY A 86 18.50 -12.16 6.92
CA GLY A 86 18.32 -12.86 8.19
C GLY A 86 18.08 -11.94 9.39
N LEU A 87 17.74 -10.67 9.14
CA LEU A 87 17.44 -9.68 10.17
C LEU A 87 15.96 -9.72 10.60
N LEU A 88 15.11 -10.34 9.79
CA LEU A 88 13.71 -10.62 10.11
C LEU A 88 13.37 -12.11 9.87
N PRO A 89 12.36 -12.66 10.57
CA PRO A 89 11.97 -14.05 10.41
C PRO A 89 11.53 -14.42 8.99
N LYS A 90 11.98 -15.58 8.48
CA LYS A 90 11.57 -16.10 7.16
C LYS A 90 10.07 -16.38 7.05
N SER A 91 9.38 -16.60 8.17
CA SER A 91 7.93 -16.78 8.23
C SER A 91 7.16 -15.58 7.68
N LEU A 92 7.77 -14.39 7.64
CA LEU A 92 7.15 -13.17 7.11
C LEU A 92 7.11 -13.10 5.57
N SER A 93 7.93 -13.89 4.88
CA SER A 93 8.17 -13.77 3.43
C SER A 93 6.90 -13.82 2.57
N LYS A 94 5.97 -14.73 2.88
CA LYS A 94 4.67 -14.81 2.18
C LYS A 94 3.63 -13.91 2.82
N SER A 95 3.61 -13.86 4.14
CA SER A 95 2.56 -13.19 4.91
C SER A 95 2.58 -11.68 4.76
N MET A 96 3.75 -11.07 4.56
CA MET A 96 3.82 -9.63 4.25
C MET A 96 3.07 -9.28 2.95
N TYR A 97 3.20 -10.08 1.90
CA TYR A 97 2.54 -9.82 0.62
C TYR A 97 1.04 -10.06 0.67
N VAL A 98 0.60 -11.15 1.32
CA VAL A 98 -0.83 -11.48 1.40
C VAL A 98 -1.56 -10.50 2.34
N SER A 99 -0.96 -10.17 3.49
CA SER A 99 -1.50 -9.12 4.39
C SER A 99 -1.54 -7.76 3.69
N PHE A 100 -0.54 -7.43 2.87
CA PHE A 100 -0.53 -6.19 2.09
C PHE A 100 -1.65 -6.17 1.05
N LEU A 101 -1.89 -7.25 0.31
CA LEU A 101 -3.01 -7.36 -0.63
C LEU A 101 -4.37 -7.13 0.06
N ALA A 102 -4.60 -7.74 1.22
CA ALA A 102 -5.80 -7.46 2.02
C ALA A 102 -5.84 -5.98 2.46
N GLY A 103 -4.68 -5.42 2.80
CA GLY A 103 -4.49 -4.00 3.13
C GLY A 103 -4.86 -3.06 1.99
N CYS A 104 -4.58 -3.44 0.73
CA CYS A 104 -4.95 -2.66 -0.44
C CYS A 104 -6.45 -2.35 -0.45
N PHE A 105 -7.27 -3.39 -0.29
CA PHE A 105 -8.72 -3.22 -0.31
C PHE A 105 -9.23 -2.41 0.87
N ARG A 106 -8.54 -2.44 2.02
CA ARG A 106 -8.88 -1.58 3.16
C ARG A 106 -8.62 -0.12 2.82
N SER A 107 -7.40 0.23 2.39
CA SER A 107 -6.99 1.63 2.18
C SER A 107 -7.72 2.29 1.02
N ILE A 108 -8.01 1.56 -0.07
CA ILE A 108 -8.75 2.10 -1.23
C ILE A 108 -10.17 2.57 -0.85
N ARG A 109 -10.76 2.01 0.21
CA ARG A 109 -12.09 2.40 0.70
C ARG A 109 -12.12 3.77 1.37
N PHE A 110 -10.97 4.40 1.61
CA PHE A 110 -10.92 5.82 2.00
C PHE A 110 -11.21 6.77 0.82
N GLY A 111 -11.17 6.26 -0.41
CA GLY A 111 -11.47 7.00 -1.62
C GLY A 111 -10.21 7.48 -2.36
N LEU A 112 -10.38 7.77 -3.66
CA LEU A 112 -9.28 8.19 -4.54
C LEU A 112 -8.95 9.68 -4.45
N GLU A 113 -9.75 10.46 -3.72
CA GLU A 113 -9.46 11.85 -3.39
C GLU A 113 -8.43 11.96 -2.24
N GLU A 114 -8.27 10.90 -1.46
CA GLU A 114 -7.30 10.80 -0.39
C GLU A 114 -5.97 10.24 -0.94
N ALA A 115 -4.84 10.77 -0.46
CA ALA A 115 -3.52 10.47 -1.01
C ALA A 115 -3.16 8.98 -0.87
N HIS A 116 -3.41 8.39 0.30
CA HIS A 116 -3.13 6.98 0.55
C HIS A 116 -4.02 6.08 -0.31
N GLY A 117 -5.33 6.32 -0.36
CA GLY A 117 -6.26 5.58 -1.21
C GLY A 117 -5.89 5.63 -2.70
N LYS A 118 -5.47 6.81 -3.18
CA LYS A 118 -4.98 7.02 -4.55
C LYS A 118 -3.67 6.26 -4.82
N GLY A 119 -2.70 6.37 -3.90
CA GLY A 119 -1.43 5.64 -3.95
C GLY A 119 -1.64 4.12 -3.91
N GLN A 120 -2.61 3.65 -3.13
CA GLN A 120 -2.93 2.23 -3.03
C GLN A 120 -3.55 1.68 -4.33
N ALA A 121 -4.41 2.45 -5.00
CA ALA A 121 -4.97 2.04 -6.29
C ALA A 121 -3.86 1.90 -7.36
N LEU A 122 -2.91 2.84 -7.39
CA LEU A 122 -1.70 2.75 -8.23
C LEU A 122 -0.95 1.45 -7.97
N GLN A 123 -0.63 1.17 -6.71
CA GLN A 123 0.11 -0.03 -6.31
C GLN A 123 -0.64 -1.30 -6.73
N PHE A 124 -1.92 -1.41 -6.37
CA PHE A 124 -2.73 -2.57 -6.73
C PHE A 124 -2.74 -2.82 -8.23
N ASN A 125 -3.03 -1.79 -9.04
CA ASN A 125 -3.13 -1.95 -10.48
C ASN A 125 -1.77 -2.31 -11.11
N TRP A 126 -0.67 -1.77 -10.61
CA TRP A 126 0.67 -2.15 -11.08
C TRP A 126 0.99 -3.63 -10.77
N LEU A 127 0.77 -4.06 -9.52
CA LEU A 127 1.01 -5.46 -9.13
C LEU A 127 0.08 -6.42 -9.88
N TYR A 128 -1.15 -6.02 -10.16
CA TYR A 128 -2.08 -6.78 -10.99
C TYR A 128 -1.61 -6.90 -12.44
N ASP A 129 -1.21 -5.79 -13.08
CA ASP A 129 -0.70 -5.77 -14.46
C ASP A 129 0.57 -6.63 -14.63
N LYS A 130 1.41 -6.69 -13.59
CA LYS A 130 2.61 -7.55 -13.56
C LYS A 130 2.28 -9.01 -13.26
N GLY A 131 1.02 -9.35 -13.04
CA GLY A 131 0.56 -10.71 -12.70
C GLY A 131 0.96 -11.16 -11.28
N ALA A 132 1.41 -10.24 -10.43
CA ALA A 132 1.70 -10.53 -9.02
C ALA A 132 0.42 -10.65 -8.20
N PHE A 133 -0.61 -9.86 -8.50
CA PHE A 133 -1.96 -10.05 -7.98
C PHE A 133 -2.81 -10.75 -9.03
N ILE A 134 -3.50 -11.82 -8.64
CA ILE A 134 -4.34 -12.63 -9.52
C ILE A 134 -5.79 -12.52 -9.05
N LEU A 135 -6.69 -12.14 -9.96
CA LEU A 135 -8.13 -12.28 -9.77
C LEU A 135 -8.58 -13.64 -10.31
N HIS A 136 -9.31 -14.39 -9.50
CA HIS A 136 -9.85 -15.70 -9.84
C HIS A 136 -11.32 -15.64 -10.25
N SER A 137 -11.82 -16.70 -10.87
CA SER A 137 -13.21 -16.79 -11.35
C SER A 137 -14.26 -16.70 -10.25
N ASP A 138 -13.91 -17.05 -9.01
CA ASP A 138 -14.77 -16.88 -7.83
C ASP A 138 -14.72 -15.44 -7.26
N GLY A 139 -14.01 -14.53 -7.94
CA GLY A 139 -13.81 -13.14 -7.58
C GLY A 139 -12.89 -12.92 -6.37
N LYS A 140 -12.14 -13.94 -5.93
CA LYS A 140 -11.11 -13.80 -4.90
C LYS A 140 -9.75 -13.54 -5.52
N PHE A 141 -8.81 -13.10 -4.69
CA PHE A 141 -7.48 -12.72 -5.06
C PHE A 141 -6.42 -13.60 -4.39
N SER A 142 -5.31 -13.77 -5.07
CA SER A 142 -4.10 -14.39 -4.52
C SER A 142 -2.85 -13.66 -5.01
N ILE A 143 -1.74 -13.91 -4.33
CA ILE A 143 -0.39 -13.52 -4.74
C ILE A 143 0.23 -14.61 -5.60
N ASP A 144 0.81 -14.23 -6.74
CA ASP A 144 1.83 -15.03 -7.42
C ASP A 144 3.20 -14.75 -6.79
N PHE A 145 3.64 -15.65 -5.91
CA PHE A 145 4.91 -15.49 -5.19
C PHE A 145 6.12 -15.52 -6.12
N THR A 146 6.00 -16.02 -7.35
CA THR A 146 7.10 -16.03 -8.32
C THR A 146 7.30 -14.67 -9.01
N LYS A 147 6.31 -13.78 -8.94
CA LYS A 147 6.30 -12.48 -9.64
C LYS A 147 6.27 -11.28 -8.71
N VAL A 148 5.80 -11.45 -7.48
CA VAL A 148 5.54 -10.33 -6.56
C VAL A 148 6.80 -9.53 -6.22
N GLU A 149 7.95 -10.17 -6.05
CA GLU A 149 9.20 -9.46 -5.73
C GLU A 149 9.62 -8.51 -6.85
N GLU A 150 9.60 -8.97 -8.11
CA GLU A 150 9.93 -8.15 -9.27
C GLU A 150 8.89 -7.03 -9.49
N ALA A 151 7.60 -7.33 -9.28
CA ALA A 151 6.54 -6.33 -9.39
C ALA A 151 6.72 -5.19 -8.37
N VAL A 152 7.04 -5.54 -7.12
CA VAL A 152 7.36 -4.59 -6.04
C VAL A 152 8.59 -3.76 -6.38
N GLU A 153 9.68 -4.41 -6.77
CA GLU A 153 10.93 -3.71 -7.11
C GLU A 153 10.73 -2.75 -8.30
N SER A 154 10.02 -3.20 -9.34
CA SER A 154 9.78 -2.39 -10.54
C SER A 154 8.97 -1.13 -10.25
N LEU A 155 7.92 -1.21 -9.42
CA LEU A 155 7.14 -0.03 -9.03
C LEU A 155 7.96 0.91 -8.14
N GLY A 156 8.70 0.38 -7.16
CA GLY A 156 9.57 1.19 -6.31
C GLY A 156 10.60 1.96 -7.14
N ARG A 157 11.21 1.31 -8.12
CA ARG A 157 12.16 1.93 -9.05
C ARG A 157 11.51 3.03 -9.89
N GLU A 158 10.33 2.78 -10.44
CA GLU A 158 9.58 3.76 -11.24
C GLU A 158 9.31 5.03 -10.44
N ILE A 159 8.67 4.88 -9.26
CA ILE A 159 8.32 6.02 -8.40
C ILE A 159 9.56 6.80 -7.97
N MET A 160 10.59 6.11 -7.46
CA MET A 160 11.82 6.80 -7.01
C MET A 160 12.57 7.46 -8.17
N THR A 161 12.48 6.94 -9.40
CA THR A 161 13.08 7.58 -10.57
C THR A 161 12.36 8.88 -10.93
N ILE A 162 11.02 8.87 -10.92
CA ILE A 162 10.19 10.06 -11.12
C ILE A 162 10.52 11.12 -10.05
N GLN A 163 10.57 10.71 -8.78
CA GLN A 163 10.91 11.59 -7.66
C GLN A 163 12.32 12.17 -7.79
N ALA A 164 13.33 11.35 -8.10
CA ALA A 164 14.72 11.79 -8.26
C ALA A 164 14.90 12.85 -9.36
N LYS A 165 14.10 12.76 -10.43
CA LYS A 165 14.09 13.72 -11.53
C LYS A 165 13.24 14.97 -11.27
N GLY A 166 12.35 14.93 -10.27
CA GLY A 166 11.30 15.95 -10.12
C GLY A 166 10.33 15.97 -11.30
N ASP A 167 10.09 14.82 -11.94
CA ASP A 167 9.34 14.72 -13.19
C ASP A 167 7.82 14.74 -12.96
N LYS A 168 7.26 15.94 -12.81
CA LYS A 168 5.83 16.12 -12.57
C LYS A 168 4.95 15.54 -13.70
N PRO A 169 5.24 15.75 -15.00
CA PRO A 169 4.48 15.11 -16.08
C PRO A 169 4.44 13.58 -15.98
N ALA A 170 5.57 12.93 -15.67
CA ALA A 170 5.58 11.48 -15.47
C ALA A 170 4.76 11.05 -14.25
N ALA A 171 4.84 11.80 -13.13
CA ALA A 171 4.01 11.55 -11.95
C ALA A 171 2.51 11.65 -12.27
N GLN A 172 2.09 12.67 -13.01
CA GLN A 172 0.71 12.85 -13.46
C GLN A 172 0.27 11.69 -14.35
N SER A 173 1.09 11.30 -15.32
CA SER A 173 0.78 10.19 -16.23
C SER A 173 0.63 8.86 -15.49
N LEU A 174 1.53 8.57 -14.55
CA LEU A 174 1.47 7.37 -13.73
C LEU A 174 0.19 7.33 -12.88
N LEU A 175 -0.14 8.42 -12.19
CA LEU A 175 -1.34 8.50 -11.37
C LEU A 175 -2.62 8.42 -12.22
N GLN A 176 -2.70 9.13 -13.35
CA GLN A 176 -3.89 9.09 -14.22
C GLN A 176 -4.13 7.70 -14.81
N SER A 177 -3.06 7.01 -15.20
CA SER A 177 -3.16 5.70 -15.86
C SER A 177 -3.39 4.54 -14.89
N ARG A 178 -3.05 4.69 -13.61
CA ARG A 178 -3.05 3.57 -12.65
C ARG A 178 -3.72 3.86 -11.30
N ALA A 179 -3.96 5.10 -10.90
CA ALA A 179 -4.67 5.40 -9.65
C ALA A 179 -6.20 5.48 -9.87
N THR A 180 -6.79 4.44 -10.45
CA THR A 180 -8.22 4.38 -10.80
C THR A 180 -8.88 3.09 -10.32
N LEU A 181 -10.20 3.12 -10.13
CA LEU A 181 -10.99 1.93 -9.78
C LEU A 181 -11.22 1.05 -11.02
N THR A 182 -10.24 0.20 -11.31
CA THR A 182 -10.29 -0.82 -12.37
C THR A 182 -11.32 -1.91 -12.05
N GLN A 183 -11.68 -2.72 -13.05
CA GLN A 183 -12.65 -3.80 -12.86
C GLN A 183 -12.26 -4.77 -11.73
N PRO A 184 -11.00 -5.23 -11.59
CA PRO A 184 -10.61 -6.08 -10.46
C PRO A 184 -10.83 -5.40 -9.10
N LEU A 185 -10.50 -4.12 -8.96
CA LEU A 185 -10.77 -3.39 -7.72
C LEU A 185 -12.26 -3.31 -7.42
N ARG A 186 -13.10 -3.04 -8.42
CA ARG A 186 -14.56 -2.98 -8.24
C ARG A 186 -15.12 -4.31 -7.72
N VAL A 187 -14.68 -5.44 -8.27
CA VAL A 187 -15.07 -6.78 -7.81
C VAL A 187 -14.76 -6.97 -6.32
N ALA A 188 -13.58 -6.53 -5.86
CA ALA A 188 -13.22 -6.63 -4.44
C ALA A 188 -14.10 -5.70 -3.57
N LEU A 189 -14.28 -4.46 -3.99
CA LEU A 189 -15.02 -3.45 -3.23
C LEU A 189 -16.51 -3.80 -3.10
N GLU A 190 -17.15 -4.27 -4.17
CA GLU A 190 -18.56 -4.72 -4.17
C GLU A 190 -18.78 -5.87 -3.18
N LYS A 191 -17.86 -6.83 -3.11
CA LYS A 191 -17.92 -7.92 -2.12
C LYS A 191 -17.83 -7.41 -0.69
N ILE A 192 -16.90 -6.49 -0.42
CA ILE A 192 -16.68 -5.93 0.91
C ILE A 192 -17.90 -5.11 1.36
N GLU A 193 -18.49 -4.35 0.43
CA GLU A 193 -19.71 -3.57 0.66
C GLU A 193 -20.90 -4.49 0.96
N HIS A 194 -21.10 -5.56 0.19
CA HIS A 194 -22.15 -6.53 0.43
C HIS A 194 -22.04 -7.21 1.81
N MET A 195 -20.82 -7.45 2.28
CA MET A 195 -20.55 -7.98 3.63
C MET A 195 -20.62 -6.94 4.75
N GLN A 196 -20.91 -5.68 4.42
CA GLN A 196 -21.03 -4.57 5.37
C GLN A 196 -19.82 -4.41 6.30
N VAL A 197 -18.61 -4.67 5.79
CA VAL A 197 -17.39 -4.49 6.59
C VAL A 197 -17.22 -2.99 6.90
N PRO A 198 -16.95 -2.57 8.14
CA PRO A 198 -16.70 -1.15 8.45
C PRO A 198 -15.50 -0.58 7.67
N VAL A 199 -15.52 0.73 7.37
CA VAL A 199 -14.40 1.42 6.67
C VAL A 199 -13.23 1.68 7.63
N ASP A 200 -13.51 2.31 8.78
CA ASP A 200 -12.55 2.48 9.88
C ASP A 200 -13.26 2.43 11.24
N ILE A 201 -12.55 2.80 12.31
CA ILE A 201 -13.04 2.82 13.69
C ILE A 201 -13.40 4.23 14.14
N ALA A 202 -14.45 4.37 14.94
CA ALA A 202 -14.70 5.55 15.75
C ALA A 202 -14.17 5.29 17.17
N PRO A 203 -13.07 5.93 17.60
CA PRO A 203 -12.47 5.62 18.90
C PRO A 203 -13.32 6.16 20.06
N ILE A 204 -13.50 5.34 21.09
CA ILE A 204 -14.10 5.75 22.37
C ILE A 204 -12.97 5.87 23.40
N PHE A 205 -12.59 7.11 23.72
CA PHE A 205 -11.47 7.40 24.62
C PHE A 205 -11.90 7.47 26.09
N GLY A 206 -12.31 6.33 26.66
CA GLY A 206 -12.83 6.29 28.03
C GLY A 206 -11.88 6.86 29.10
N THR A 207 -10.57 6.70 28.94
CA THR A 207 -9.58 7.31 29.84
C THR A 207 -9.59 8.84 29.76
N ALA A 208 -9.66 9.40 28.56
CA ALA A 208 -9.72 10.86 28.38
C ALA A 208 -11.02 11.42 28.98
N SER A 209 -12.15 10.74 28.77
CA SER A 209 -13.43 11.12 29.39
C SER A 209 -13.36 11.12 30.92
N LYS A 210 -12.71 10.13 31.54
CA LYS A 210 -12.51 10.08 33.00
C LYS A 210 -11.62 11.20 33.52
N LEU A 211 -10.55 11.54 32.80
CA LEU A 211 -9.65 12.63 33.18
C LEU A 211 -10.36 13.99 33.13
N LEU A 212 -11.22 14.21 32.12
CA LEU A 212 -11.97 15.45 31.95
C LEU A 212 -13.15 15.60 32.93
N ALA A 213 -13.74 14.50 33.39
CA ALA A 213 -14.85 14.52 34.34
C ALA A 213 -14.41 14.76 35.80
N ASN A 214 -13.11 14.66 36.08
CA ASN A 214 -12.53 14.89 37.41
C ASN A 214 -11.91 16.30 37.57
N ASN A 215 -12.13 17.19 36.60
CA ASN A 215 -11.85 18.63 36.66
C ASN A 215 -13.17 19.41 36.73
#